data_AF-A0A9W4TRH3-F1
#
_entry.id   AF-A0A9W4TRH3-F1
#
_cell.length_a   1.000
_cell.length_b   1.000
_cell.length_c   1.000
_cell.angle_alpha   90.00
_cell.angle_beta   90.00
_cell.angle_gamma   90.00
#
_symmetry.space_group_name_H-M   'P 1'
#
loop_
_entity.id
_entity.type
_entity.pdbx_description
1 polymer ?
#
loop_
_entity_poly.entity_id
_entity_poly.type
_entity_poly.pdbx_seq_one_letter_code
_entity_poly.pdbx_strand_id
1 'polypeptide(L)'
;MYYSNYTISNTVILLIINYHNEKFYLTFILNYIIILDIIMKKLLILLTLPLLGLFSHASHAVVAGGIVAINHQWPFNGQYTKMSFFQQINQDGGTKSHYYWANQFFFKGGDGAYIGLQNRSGGVKAVNYSIWGASSWKSGKCNNFGHEGTGVQCELIYPWAVGHAYRLDVSKNGNIVTGTVTDLNDNKSTQIAQIEVPSTYGKLYASSGFVEEYSQGNQQLPTCYTMGAENAVFKNPIADNTVVARQTTYTYGACNDPYIVEASCNTSSCQNTINDLKNIPSPFAPSIAVTNGQEITQDQLKTALSGENLIVIQMQDGKWSPKVSFPSASSLPWKSITIDQKAGYNTTLYMNNTTVQVAKGQNVTYTSISGVWKKVN
;
A
#
# COMPACT_ATOMS: atom_id res chain seq x y z
N MET A 1 -1.28 39.13 92.20
CA MET A 1 -2.67 38.76 92.48
C MET A 1 -3.57 39.63 91.63
N TYR A 2 -4.40 38.97 90.82
CA TYR A 2 -5.61 39.39 90.12
C TYR A 2 -5.66 40.56 89.12
N TYR A 3 -6.05 40.14 87.91
CA TYR A 3 -6.56 40.79 86.70
C TYR A 3 -7.43 42.05 86.85
N SER A 4 -7.25 42.99 85.91
CA SER A 4 -8.27 43.94 85.47
C SER A 4 -8.36 44.02 83.95
N ASN A 5 -9.59 44.24 83.48
CA ASN A 5 -10.12 44.25 82.11
C ASN A 5 -9.38 45.10 81.07
N TYR A 6 -9.47 44.68 79.79
CA TYR A 6 -9.53 45.61 78.65
C TYR A 6 -10.56 45.17 77.60
N THR A 7 -11.37 46.15 77.20
CA THR A 7 -12.45 46.19 76.22
C THR A 7 -11.90 46.23 74.79
N ILE A 8 -12.53 45.51 73.85
CA ILE A 8 -12.23 45.58 72.41
C ILE A 8 -13.21 46.54 71.72
N SER A 9 -12.65 47.46 70.94
CA SER A 9 -13.31 48.56 70.22
C SER A 9 -14.06 48.10 68.97
N ASN A 10 -15.20 48.77 68.70
CA ASN A 10 -16.11 48.60 67.56
C ASN A 10 -15.53 48.95 66.16
N THR A 11 -14.22 49.11 66.02
CA THR A 11 -13.57 49.45 64.73
C THR A 11 -13.20 48.22 63.90
N VAL A 12 -13.22 47.01 64.46
CA VAL A 12 -12.85 45.77 63.75
C VAL A 12 -14.01 45.15 62.96
N ILE A 13 -15.26 45.52 63.28
CA ILE A 13 -16.45 44.94 62.63
C ILE A 13 -16.74 45.55 61.25
N LEU A 14 -16.25 46.76 60.95
CA LEU A 14 -16.48 47.38 59.64
C LEU A 14 -15.52 46.92 58.52
N LEU A 15 -14.41 46.24 58.85
CA LEU A 15 -13.46 45.73 57.86
C LEU A 15 -13.76 44.30 57.38
N ILE A 16 -14.63 43.57 58.07
CA ILE A 16 -14.98 42.18 57.71
C ILE A 16 -16.16 42.14 56.73
N ILE A 17 -17.00 43.18 56.68
CA ILE A 17 -18.16 43.21 55.77
C ILE A 17 -17.76 43.53 54.31
N ASN A 18 -16.67 44.27 54.09
CA ASN A 18 -16.23 44.62 52.72
C ASN A 18 -15.41 43.53 52.02
N TYR A 19 -14.81 42.58 52.76
CA TYR A 19 -14.01 41.50 52.16
C TYR A 19 -14.85 40.28 51.71
N HIS A 20 -16.08 40.16 52.21
CA HIS A 20 -16.95 39.03 51.88
C HIS A 20 -17.78 39.21 50.59
N ASN A 21 -18.02 40.45 50.16
CA ASN A 21 -18.77 40.72 48.92
C ASN A 21 -17.91 40.64 47.64
N GLU A 22 -16.63 41.02 47.67
CA GLU A 22 -15.78 40.92 46.47
C GLU A 22 -15.43 39.47 46.10
N LYS A 23 -15.21 38.59 47.09
CA LYS A 23 -14.98 37.16 46.81
C LYS A 23 -16.22 36.47 46.26
N PHE A 24 -17.42 36.86 46.67
CA PHE A 24 -18.66 36.28 46.13
C PHE A 24 -18.87 36.68 44.66
N TYR A 25 -18.61 37.95 44.32
CA TYR A 25 -18.69 38.41 42.94
C TYR A 25 -17.62 37.79 42.03
N LEU A 26 -16.37 37.67 42.50
CA LEU A 26 -15.31 37.03 41.69
C LEU A 26 -15.59 35.55 41.43
N THR A 27 -16.13 34.83 42.42
CA THR A 27 -16.42 33.39 42.28
C THR A 27 -17.63 33.16 41.36
N PHE A 28 -18.64 34.05 41.40
CA PHE A 28 -19.76 34.01 40.47
C PHE A 28 -19.33 34.34 39.03
N ILE A 29 -18.48 35.36 38.84
CA ILE A 29 -17.97 35.74 37.51
C ILE A 29 -17.06 34.65 36.95
N LEU A 30 -16.16 34.04 37.75
CA LEU A 30 -15.33 32.92 37.28
C LEU A 30 -16.19 31.70 36.91
N ASN A 31 -17.19 31.34 37.71
CA ASN A 31 -18.08 30.22 37.36
C ASN A 31 -18.91 30.53 36.11
N TYR A 32 -19.34 31.77 35.91
CA TYR A 32 -20.09 32.15 34.71
C TYR A 32 -19.20 32.13 33.46
N ILE A 33 -17.94 32.57 33.55
CA ILE A 33 -16.95 32.49 32.46
C ILE A 33 -16.58 31.05 32.13
N ILE A 34 -16.40 30.18 33.15
CA ILE A 34 -16.11 28.75 32.95
C ILE A 34 -17.31 28.05 32.30
N ILE A 35 -18.54 28.36 32.72
CA ILE A 35 -19.77 27.81 32.13
C ILE A 35 -19.95 28.32 30.69
N LEU A 36 -19.69 29.61 30.41
CA LEU A 36 -19.70 30.15 29.05
C LEU A 36 -18.62 29.55 28.16
N ASP A 37 -17.42 29.28 28.67
CA ASP A 37 -16.33 28.65 27.91
C ASP A 37 -16.62 27.15 27.68
N ILE A 38 -17.26 26.46 28.63
CA ILE A 38 -17.75 25.08 28.45
C ILE A 38 -18.92 25.03 27.46
N ILE A 39 -19.85 25.99 27.50
CA ILE A 39 -20.97 26.10 26.57
C ILE A 39 -20.45 26.49 25.18
N MET A 40 -19.53 27.44 25.06
CA MET A 40 -18.89 27.83 23.79
C MET A 40 -18.07 26.69 23.20
N LYS A 41 -17.27 25.96 24.00
CA LYS A 41 -16.54 24.77 23.52
C LYS A 41 -17.48 23.65 23.09
N LYS A 42 -18.58 23.41 23.83
CA LYS A 42 -19.60 22.42 23.41
C LYS A 42 -20.38 22.87 22.18
N LEU A 43 -20.66 24.16 22.02
CA LEU A 43 -21.35 24.74 20.87
C LEU A 43 -20.43 24.78 19.64
N LEU A 44 -19.12 25.00 19.82
CA LEU A 44 -18.11 24.88 18.78
C LEU A 44 -17.93 23.42 18.34
N ILE A 45 -17.95 22.47 19.28
CA ILE A 45 -17.90 21.02 18.97
C ILE A 45 -19.19 20.53 18.29
N LEU A 46 -20.35 21.11 18.60
CA LEU A 46 -21.63 20.80 17.94
C LEU A 46 -21.86 21.54 16.61
N LEU A 47 -21.21 22.69 16.36
CA LEU A 47 -21.22 23.38 15.05
C LEU A 47 -20.10 22.93 14.12
N THR A 48 -19.13 22.14 14.62
CA THR A 48 -18.32 21.22 13.80
C THR A 48 -19.02 19.88 13.56
N LEU A 49 -20.36 19.88 13.58
CA LEU A 49 -21.16 18.91 12.85
C LEU A 49 -20.72 18.86 11.36
N PRO A 50 -21.06 17.79 10.67
CA PRO A 50 -20.20 16.79 10.08
C PRO A 50 -19.58 17.23 8.73
N LEU A 51 -18.29 17.57 8.70
CA LEU A 51 -17.48 17.50 7.47
C LEU A 51 -16.46 16.34 7.51
N LEU A 52 -16.69 15.37 8.40
CA LEU A 52 -15.96 14.10 8.43
C LEU A 52 -16.69 12.98 7.65
N GLY A 53 -17.76 13.32 6.92
CA GLY A 53 -18.62 12.39 6.17
C GLY A 53 -18.52 12.45 4.65
N LEU A 54 -17.52 13.14 4.06
CA LEU A 54 -17.37 13.25 2.60
C LEU A 54 -15.95 13.00 2.08
N PHE A 55 -15.06 12.41 2.87
CA PHE A 55 -14.04 11.56 2.27
C PHE A 55 -14.68 10.20 2.07
N SER A 56 -15.43 10.08 0.97
CA SER A 56 -15.61 8.78 0.34
C SER A 56 -14.20 8.26 0.12
N HIS A 57 -13.71 7.41 1.03
CA HIS A 57 -12.54 6.61 0.75
C HIS A 57 -12.95 5.81 -0.47
N ALA A 58 -12.40 6.18 -1.62
CA ALA A 58 -12.55 5.39 -2.82
C ALA A 58 -11.68 4.15 -2.58
N SER A 59 -12.16 3.17 -1.81
CA SER A 59 -11.50 1.86 -1.72
C SER A 59 -11.86 1.03 -2.94
N HIS A 60 -11.53 1.54 -4.11
CA HIS A 60 -11.21 0.65 -5.20
C HIS A 60 -10.46 -0.56 -4.60
N ALA A 61 -10.74 -1.76 -5.08
CA ALA A 61 -9.63 -2.51 -5.60
C ALA A 61 -8.76 -3.34 -4.64
N VAL A 62 -8.11 -4.32 -5.26
CA VAL A 62 -7.10 -5.15 -4.63
C VAL A 62 -5.83 -4.31 -4.49
N VAL A 63 -5.27 -4.28 -3.27
CA VAL A 63 -3.85 -3.97 -3.10
C VAL A 63 -3.11 -5.21 -3.55
N ALA A 64 -2.60 -5.21 -4.77
CA ALA A 64 -1.80 -6.32 -5.27
C ALA A 64 -0.58 -6.52 -4.36
N GLY A 65 0.09 -5.42 -4.02
CA GLY A 65 1.21 -5.41 -3.08
C GLY A 65 2.38 -6.22 -3.64
N GLY A 66 3.08 -6.92 -2.77
CA GLY A 66 4.14 -7.85 -3.17
C GLY A 66 3.60 -9.02 -4.00
N ILE A 67 4.26 -9.29 -5.14
CA ILE A 67 3.83 -10.30 -6.12
C ILE A 67 4.89 -11.39 -6.30
N VAL A 68 6.15 -11.00 -6.37
CA VAL A 68 7.29 -11.92 -6.57
C VAL A 68 8.34 -11.64 -5.53
N ALA A 69 8.86 -12.69 -4.90
CA ALA A 69 10.00 -12.62 -3.98
C ALA A 69 11.18 -13.39 -4.56
N ILE A 70 12.37 -12.80 -4.45
CA ILE A 70 13.63 -13.37 -4.91
C ILE A 70 14.54 -13.51 -3.70
N ASN A 71 14.87 -14.74 -3.33
CA ASN A 71 15.76 -15.01 -2.21
C ASN A 71 17.20 -15.07 -2.70
N HIS A 72 18.12 -14.38 -2.01
CA HIS A 72 19.55 -14.50 -2.29
C HIS A 72 20.24 -15.36 -1.24
N GLN A 73 21.02 -16.34 -1.70
CA GLN A 73 21.84 -17.18 -0.85
C GLN A 73 23.31 -16.78 -1.01
N TRP A 74 23.84 -16.15 0.04
CA TRP A 74 25.24 -15.77 0.17
C TRP A 74 26.04 -16.85 0.91
N PRO A 75 27.39 -16.89 0.76
CA PRO A 75 28.26 -17.68 1.63
C PRO A 75 27.98 -17.44 3.12
N PHE A 76 28.08 -18.51 3.91
CA PHE A 76 27.87 -18.45 5.36
C PHE A 76 28.79 -17.42 6.01
N ASN A 77 28.23 -16.59 6.89
CA ASN A 77 28.92 -15.47 7.55
C ASN A 77 29.53 -14.42 6.60
N GLY A 78 29.10 -14.37 5.34
CA GLY A 78 29.50 -13.34 4.39
C GLY A 78 29.23 -11.92 4.91
N GLN A 79 30.22 -11.05 4.76
CA GLN A 79 30.14 -9.65 5.15
C GLN A 79 30.87 -8.79 4.12
N TYR A 80 30.17 -7.81 3.57
CA TYR A 80 30.56 -7.12 2.37
C TYR A 80 30.51 -5.62 2.53
N THR A 81 31.35 -4.93 1.77
CA THR A 81 31.35 -3.48 1.68
C THR A 81 30.53 -2.98 0.50
N LYS A 82 30.29 -3.84 -0.49
CA LYS A 82 29.51 -3.54 -1.68
C LYS A 82 28.59 -4.71 -2.04
N MET A 83 27.37 -4.41 -2.46
CA MET A 83 26.48 -5.32 -3.18
C MET A 83 26.05 -4.66 -4.49
N SER A 84 26.05 -5.43 -5.57
CA SER A 84 25.66 -4.99 -6.91
C SER A 84 24.51 -5.87 -7.39
N PHE A 85 23.38 -5.26 -7.71
CA PHE A 85 22.19 -5.91 -8.23
C PHE A 85 22.03 -5.61 -9.71
N PHE A 86 21.55 -6.59 -10.48
CA PHE A 86 21.45 -6.48 -11.93
C PHE A 86 20.04 -6.81 -12.36
N GLN A 87 19.36 -5.87 -13.01
CA GLN A 87 17.99 -6.08 -13.46
C GLN A 87 17.74 -5.47 -14.83
N GLN A 88 16.88 -6.12 -15.61
CA GLN A 88 16.40 -5.65 -16.90
C GLN A 88 14.88 -5.77 -16.92
N ILE A 89 14.20 -4.68 -17.23
CA ILE A 89 12.74 -4.63 -17.31
C ILE A 89 12.35 -4.64 -18.79
N ASN A 90 11.71 -5.70 -19.26
CA ASN A 90 11.32 -5.89 -20.65
C ASN A 90 9.87 -5.44 -20.93
N GLN A 91 9.03 -5.40 -19.90
CA GLN A 91 7.71 -4.78 -19.92
C GLN A 91 7.44 -4.15 -18.55
N ASP A 92 6.87 -2.95 -18.51
CA ASP A 92 6.74 -2.15 -17.29
C ASP A 92 5.30 -1.90 -16.82
N GLY A 93 4.32 -2.59 -17.42
CA GLY A 93 2.89 -2.39 -17.15
C GLY A 93 2.26 -1.18 -17.85
N GLY A 94 3.06 -0.31 -18.47
CA GLY A 94 2.58 0.91 -19.12
C GLY A 94 2.23 2.04 -18.15
N THR A 95 1.62 3.10 -18.66
CA THR A 95 1.50 4.40 -17.95
C THR A 95 0.53 4.40 -16.76
N LYS A 96 -0.25 3.34 -16.58
CA LYS A 96 -1.23 3.21 -15.49
C LYS A 96 -0.71 2.34 -14.34
N SER A 97 0.38 1.62 -14.54
CA SER A 97 0.91 0.69 -13.56
C SER A 97 1.83 1.36 -12.54
N HIS A 98 1.88 0.77 -11.36
CA HIS A 98 2.77 1.14 -10.28
C HIS A 98 3.65 -0.04 -9.91
N TYR A 99 4.68 -0.32 -10.70
CA TYR A 99 5.60 -1.42 -10.43
C TYR A 99 6.88 -0.95 -9.76
N TYR A 100 7.32 -1.71 -8.76
CA TYR A 100 8.61 -1.53 -8.13
C TYR A 100 9.40 -2.84 -8.19
N TRP A 101 10.56 -2.78 -8.86
CA TRP A 101 11.52 -3.88 -8.97
C TRP A 101 12.68 -3.60 -8.03
N ALA A 102 12.55 -4.13 -6.82
CA ALA A 102 13.35 -3.75 -5.67
C ALA A 102 14.35 -4.83 -5.27
N ASN A 103 15.47 -4.38 -4.72
CA ASN A 103 16.47 -5.22 -4.08
C ASN A 103 16.62 -4.76 -2.64
N GLN A 104 16.23 -5.61 -1.68
CA GLN A 104 16.48 -5.38 -0.28
C GLN A 104 17.89 -5.81 0.10
N PHE A 105 18.50 -5.13 1.06
CA PHE A 105 19.78 -5.49 1.65
C PHE A 105 19.81 -5.17 3.13
N PHE A 106 20.65 -5.90 3.88
CA PHE A 106 20.65 -5.85 5.34
C PHE A 106 22.04 -5.64 5.91
N PHE A 107 22.12 -4.90 7.02
CA PHE A 107 23.36 -4.63 7.76
C PHE A 107 23.51 -5.58 8.95
N LYS A 108 24.73 -6.05 9.24
CA LYS A 108 24.98 -6.76 10.50
C LYS A 108 24.74 -5.84 11.68
N GLY A 109 23.90 -6.25 12.63
CA GLY A 109 23.58 -5.44 13.81
C GLY A 109 22.81 -4.16 13.50
N GLY A 110 22.24 -4.05 12.30
CA GLY A 110 21.39 -2.94 11.86
C GLY A 110 20.12 -3.46 11.20
N ASP A 111 19.37 -2.56 10.58
CA ASP A 111 18.10 -2.85 9.93
C ASP A 111 18.31 -3.20 8.44
N GLY A 112 17.21 -3.30 7.69
CA GLY A 112 17.20 -3.44 6.25
C GLY A 112 17.29 -2.10 5.50
N ALA A 113 17.22 -2.22 4.19
CA ALA A 113 17.16 -1.13 3.23
C ALA A 113 16.74 -1.68 1.86
N TYR A 114 16.40 -0.82 0.92
CA TYR A 114 16.12 -1.21 -0.46
C TYR A 114 16.61 -0.22 -1.50
N ILE A 115 16.91 -0.72 -2.69
CA ILE A 115 17.21 0.04 -3.90
C ILE A 115 16.49 -0.61 -5.10
N GLY A 116 15.88 0.17 -5.98
CA GLY A 116 15.19 -0.41 -7.13
C GLY A 116 14.67 0.58 -8.15
N LEU A 117 14.25 0.05 -9.30
CA LEU A 117 13.60 0.82 -10.37
C LEU A 117 12.10 0.85 -10.14
N GLN A 118 11.46 2.00 -10.39
CA GLN A 118 10.02 2.18 -10.33
C GLN A 118 9.45 2.65 -11.66
N ASN A 119 8.33 2.06 -12.05
CA ASN A 119 7.35 2.70 -12.90
C ASN A 119 6.27 3.31 -12.00
N ARG A 120 5.96 4.58 -12.20
CA ARG A 120 4.91 5.34 -11.49
C ARG A 120 3.84 5.73 -12.51
N SER A 121 2.61 5.96 -12.05
CA SER A 121 1.55 6.49 -12.91
C SER A 121 1.98 7.71 -13.73
N GLY A 122 1.41 7.81 -14.92
CA GLY A 122 1.79 8.83 -15.91
C GLY A 122 3.09 8.49 -16.64
N GLY A 123 3.64 7.28 -16.47
CA GLY A 123 4.89 6.84 -17.10
C GLY A 123 6.14 7.48 -16.49
N VAL A 124 6.03 7.98 -15.25
CA VAL A 124 7.18 8.56 -14.56
C VAL A 124 8.08 7.45 -14.07
N LYS A 125 9.31 7.44 -14.57
CA LYS A 125 10.32 6.45 -14.25
C LYS A 125 11.29 7.00 -13.20
N ALA A 126 11.52 6.21 -12.17
CA ALA A 126 12.32 6.63 -11.03
C ALA A 126 13.19 5.49 -10.48
N VAL A 127 14.12 5.88 -9.62
CA VAL A 127 14.84 4.98 -8.71
C VAL A 127 14.47 5.37 -7.28
N ASN A 128 14.11 4.38 -6.47
CA ASN A 128 13.87 4.56 -5.05
C ASN A 128 15.01 3.91 -4.25
N TYR A 129 15.45 4.57 -3.19
CA TYR A 129 16.53 4.13 -2.33
C TYR A 129 16.27 4.54 -0.88
N SER A 130 16.04 3.57 0.00
CA SER A 130 15.70 3.85 1.40
C SER A 130 16.47 2.98 2.36
N ILE A 131 16.74 3.50 3.55
CA ILE A 131 17.37 2.77 4.65
C ILE A 131 16.60 3.04 5.94
N TRP A 132 16.15 1.97 6.59
CA TRP A 132 15.53 2.04 7.91
C TRP A 132 16.57 2.39 8.98
N GLY A 133 16.14 3.07 10.04
CA GLY A 133 16.95 3.53 11.17
C GLY A 133 17.99 4.61 10.85
N ALA A 134 18.12 5.03 9.59
CA ALA A 134 18.89 6.22 9.21
C ALA A 134 18.14 7.49 9.60
N SER A 135 18.88 8.55 9.95
CA SER A 135 18.29 9.85 10.34
C SER A 135 18.85 11.03 9.55
N SER A 136 19.86 10.81 8.69
CA SER A 136 20.47 11.87 7.89
C SER A 136 21.07 11.36 6.59
N TRP A 137 21.37 12.27 5.68
CA TRP A 137 21.98 12.00 4.38
C TRP A 137 22.96 13.12 4.01
N LYS A 138 23.93 12.82 3.15
CA LYS A 138 24.95 13.77 2.65
C LYS A 138 24.62 14.30 1.26
N SER A 139 23.89 13.54 0.45
CA SER A 139 23.50 13.93 -0.90
C SER A 139 22.24 13.19 -1.35
N GLY A 140 21.61 13.69 -2.41
CA GLY A 140 20.36 13.17 -2.96
C GLY A 140 19.13 13.97 -2.52
N LYS A 141 18.01 13.74 -3.21
CA LYS A 141 16.71 14.30 -2.83
C LYS A 141 16.01 13.31 -1.90
N CYS A 142 16.10 13.57 -0.60
CA CYS A 142 15.67 12.64 0.43
C CYS A 142 14.71 13.27 1.44
N ASN A 143 13.94 12.42 2.12
CA ASN A 143 13.06 12.75 3.23
C ASN A 143 13.08 11.63 4.27
N ASN A 144 12.66 11.94 5.49
CA ASN A 144 12.39 10.91 6.49
C ASN A 144 11.04 10.24 6.22
N PHE A 145 10.93 8.93 6.52
CA PHE A 145 9.66 8.21 6.53
C PHE A 145 9.36 7.64 7.93
N GLY A 146 8.08 7.33 8.22
CA GLY A 146 7.64 6.92 9.57
C GLY A 146 6.49 5.91 9.64
N HIS A 147 5.84 5.54 8.53
CA HIS A 147 4.61 4.74 8.57
C HIS A 147 4.85 3.23 8.75
N GLU A 148 5.97 2.71 8.23
CA GLU A 148 6.34 1.28 8.28
C GLU A 148 7.72 1.11 8.93
N GLY A 149 7.89 1.76 10.08
CA GLY A 149 9.20 2.02 10.70
C GLY A 149 9.70 3.43 10.35
N THR A 150 10.90 3.76 10.83
CA THR A 150 11.52 5.08 10.61
C THR A 150 12.81 4.94 9.82
N GLY A 151 13.11 5.92 8.99
CA GLY A 151 14.33 5.91 8.18
C GLY A 151 14.41 7.07 7.21
N VAL A 152 15.36 6.97 6.27
CA VAL A 152 15.55 7.92 5.17
C VAL A 152 15.19 7.27 3.85
N GLN A 153 14.39 7.96 3.05
CA GLN A 153 14.06 7.60 1.67
C GLN A 153 14.57 8.68 0.73
N CYS A 154 15.26 8.28 -0.32
CA CYS A 154 15.77 9.13 -1.38
C CYS A 154 15.20 8.69 -2.72
N GLU A 155 14.84 9.66 -3.56
CA GLU A 155 14.25 9.40 -4.86
C GLU A 155 15.00 10.17 -5.95
N LEU A 156 15.19 9.49 -7.08
CA LEU A 156 15.72 10.09 -8.30
C LEU A 156 14.74 9.82 -9.44
N ILE A 157 14.19 10.89 -10.04
CA ILE A 157 13.53 10.75 -11.34
C ILE A 157 14.61 10.39 -12.34
N TYR A 158 14.51 9.18 -12.87
CA TYR A 158 15.53 8.55 -13.69
C TYR A 158 14.82 7.86 -14.85
N PRO A 159 14.90 8.40 -16.07
CA PRO A 159 14.17 7.90 -17.23
C PRO A 159 14.81 6.62 -17.76
N TRP A 160 14.83 5.56 -16.96
CA TRP A 160 15.30 4.24 -17.39
C TRP A 160 14.46 3.74 -18.56
N ALA A 161 15.05 2.96 -19.45
CA ALA A 161 14.42 2.45 -20.65
C ALA A 161 14.06 0.97 -20.49
N VAL A 162 12.91 0.59 -21.05
CA VAL A 162 12.55 -0.83 -21.19
C VAL A 162 13.56 -1.52 -22.11
N GLY A 163 13.95 -2.75 -21.77
CA GLY A 163 14.93 -3.54 -22.50
C GLY A 163 16.39 -3.22 -22.18
N HIS A 164 16.66 -2.15 -21.42
CA HIS A 164 18.00 -1.85 -20.93
C HIS A 164 18.32 -2.66 -19.68
N ALA A 165 19.59 -3.05 -19.54
CA ALA A 165 20.10 -3.69 -18.34
C ALA A 165 20.68 -2.63 -17.39
N TYR A 166 20.31 -2.71 -16.11
CA TYR A 166 20.76 -1.80 -15.08
C TYR A 166 21.57 -2.52 -14.01
N ARG A 167 22.64 -1.88 -13.54
CA ARG A 167 23.35 -2.25 -12.31
C ARG A 167 23.02 -1.24 -11.21
N LEU A 168 22.49 -1.71 -10.10
CA LEU A 168 22.24 -0.95 -8.88
C LEU A 168 23.31 -1.32 -7.86
N ASP A 169 24.21 -0.39 -7.58
CA ASP A 169 25.29 -0.58 -6.60
C ASP A 169 24.90 0.04 -5.26
N VAL A 170 25.14 -0.70 -4.18
CA VAL A 170 25.12 -0.20 -2.81
C VAL A 170 26.49 -0.43 -2.21
N SER A 171 27.14 0.65 -1.74
CA SER A 171 28.45 0.57 -1.10
C SER A 171 28.44 1.25 0.26
N LYS A 172 29.13 0.68 1.25
CA LYS A 172 29.25 1.22 2.60
C LYS A 172 30.71 1.59 2.88
N ASN A 173 30.94 2.85 3.24
CA ASN A 173 32.22 3.36 3.70
C ASN A 173 32.03 4.10 5.03
N GLY A 174 32.56 3.53 6.12
CA GLY A 174 32.23 3.99 7.47
C GLY A 174 30.71 3.94 7.68
N ASN A 175 30.12 5.06 8.08
CA ASN A 175 28.67 5.20 8.27
C ASN A 175 27.92 5.65 7.02
N ILE A 176 28.62 5.93 5.92
CA ILE A 176 28.00 6.41 4.69
C ILE A 176 27.68 5.23 3.78
N VAL A 177 26.42 5.12 3.38
CA VAL A 177 25.94 4.13 2.42
C VAL A 177 25.54 4.86 1.14
N THR A 178 26.19 4.52 0.04
CA THR A 178 26.02 5.17 -1.26
C THR A 178 25.24 4.25 -2.20
N GLY A 179 24.12 4.74 -2.74
CA GLY A 179 23.35 4.09 -3.79
C GLY A 179 23.67 4.69 -5.15
N THR A 180 23.91 3.85 -6.17
CA THR A 180 24.21 4.27 -7.54
C THR A 180 23.43 3.42 -8.54
N VAL A 181 22.90 4.04 -9.59
CA VAL A 181 22.31 3.35 -10.75
C VAL A 181 23.25 3.51 -11.94
N THR A 182 23.49 2.42 -12.66
CA THR A 182 24.26 2.42 -13.91
C THR A 182 23.42 1.77 -15.00
N ASP A 183 23.15 2.51 -16.08
CA ASP A 183 22.64 1.93 -17.32
C ASP A 183 23.80 1.23 -18.03
N LEU A 184 23.69 -0.07 -18.23
CA LEU A 184 24.76 -0.88 -18.82
C LEU A 184 24.75 -0.82 -20.35
N ASN A 185 23.67 -0.31 -20.95
CA ASN A 185 23.59 -0.16 -22.40
C ASN A 185 24.43 1.02 -22.89
N ASP A 186 24.46 2.14 -22.16
CA ASP A 186 25.28 3.31 -22.47
C ASP A 186 26.47 3.52 -21.51
N ASN A 187 26.60 2.68 -20.49
CA ASN A 187 27.59 2.75 -19.40
C ASN A 187 27.51 4.03 -18.56
N LYS A 188 26.36 4.70 -18.52
CA LYS A 188 26.16 5.91 -17.71
C LYS A 188 25.84 5.56 -16.27
N SER A 189 26.68 6.03 -15.37
CA SER A 189 26.49 5.87 -13.92
C SER A 189 25.99 7.18 -13.29
N THR A 190 24.99 7.08 -12.40
CA THR A 190 24.39 8.20 -11.68
C THR A 190 24.26 7.85 -10.21
N GLN A 191 24.87 8.65 -9.34
CA GLN A 191 24.67 8.53 -7.89
C GLN A 191 23.24 8.94 -7.53
N ILE A 192 22.55 8.10 -6.77
CA ILE A 192 21.18 8.38 -6.30
C ILE A 192 21.25 9.25 -5.05
N ALA A 193 21.97 8.76 -4.03
CA ALA A 193 22.13 9.44 -2.75
C ALA A 193 23.26 8.81 -1.91
N GLN A 194 23.60 9.53 -0.84
CA GLN A 194 24.47 9.03 0.24
C GLN A 194 23.73 9.19 1.56
N ILE A 195 23.34 8.08 2.18
CA ILE A 195 22.60 8.05 3.44
C ILE A 195 23.58 7.71 4.57
N GLU A 196 23.48 8.41 5.69
CA GLU A 196 24.29 8.14 6.88
C GLU A 196 23.51 7.25 7.86
N VAL A 197 24.04 6.06 8.13
CA VAL A 197 23.46 5.08 9.07
C VAL A 197 24.13 5.17 10.45
N PRO A 198 23.48 4.69 11.53
CA PRO A 198 24.11 4.60 12.84
C PRO A 198 25.44 3.83 12.82
N SER A 199 26.38 4.19 13.69
CA SER A 199 27.69 3.51 13.78
C SER A 199 27.59 2.04 14.21
N THR A 200 26.45 1.63 14.77
CA THR A 200 26.15 0.24 15.11
C THR A 200 25.89 -0.63 13.87
N TYR A 201 25.58 -0.03 12.71
CA TYR A 201 25.32 -0.76 11.48
C TYR A 201 26.64 -1.26 10.90
N GLY A 202 26.83 -2.57 10.95
CA GLY A 202 27.99 -3.27 10.41
C GLY A 202 27.99 -3.35 8.88
N LYS A 203 28.73 -4.33 8.35
CA LYS A 203 28.81 -4.62 6.92
C LYS A 203 27.48 -5.15 6.36
N LEU A 204 27.33 -5.07 5.03
CA LEU A 204 26.23 -5.71 4.30
C LEU A 204 26.38 -7.23 4.42
N TYR A 205 25.31 -7.98 4.69
CA TYR A 205 25.45 -9.43 4.89
C TYR A 205 24.39 -10.31 4.23
N ALA A 206 23.22 -9.74 3.96
CA ALA A 206 22.13 -10.44 3.31
C ALA A 206 21.43 -9.50 2.35
N SER A 207 20.70 -10.10 1.41
CA SER A 207 19.82 -9.38 0.49
C SER A 207 18.71 -10.29 -0.01
N SER A 208 17.71 -9.67 -0.59
CA SER A 208 16.62 -10.31 -1.34
C SER A 208 16.17 -9.34 -2.43
N GLY A 209 15.28 -9.79 -3.31
CA GLY A 209 14.56 -8.94 -4.25
C GLY A 209 13.07 -9.13 -4.10
N PHE A 210 12.29 -8.15 -4.57
CA PHE A 210 10.86 -8.30 -4.72
C PHE A 210 10.35 -7.46 -5.88
N VAL A 211 9.24 -7.91 -6.46
CA VAL A 211 8.43 -7.14 -7.39
C VAL A 211 7.08 -6.91 -6.76
N GLU A 212 6.65 -5.66 -6.72
CA GLU A 212 5.32 -5.28 -6.23
C GLU A 212 4.59 -4.40 -7.23
N GLU A 213 3.26 -4.55 -7.25
CA GLU A 213 2.36 -3.54 -7.78
C GLU A 213 1.79 -2.77 -6.59
N TYR A 214 2.23 -1.53 -6.44
CA TYR A 214 2.01 -0.71 -5.25
C TYR A 214 0.90 0.32 -5.43
N SER A 215 -0.04 0.08 -6.36
CA SER A 215 -1.23 0.93 -6.48
C SER A 215 -2.02 0.92 -5.18
N GLN A 216 -2.17 2.09 -4.57
CA GLN A 216 -2.79 2.28 -3.25
C GLN A 216 -3.77 3.46 -3.22
N GLY A 217 -4.67 3.46 -2.24
CA GLY A 217 -5.76 4.44 -2.13
C GLY A 217 -6.58 4.55 -3.41
N ASN A 218 -6.74 5.77 -3.92
CA ASN A 218 -7.54 6.03 -5.13
C ASN A 218 -6.97 5.43 -6.42
N GLN A 219 -5.76 4.85 -6.38
CA GLN A 219 -5.10 4.22 -7.53
C GLN A 219 -5.19 2.70 -7.52
N GLN A 220 -5.70 2.08 -6.45
CA GLN A 220 -5.81 0.62 -6.33
C GLN A 220 -6.48 -0.01 -7.57
N LEU A 221 -6.03 -1.21 -7.95
CA LEU A 221 -6.49 -1.98 -9.12
C LEU A 221 -7.81 -2.75 -8.92
N PRO A 222 -8.89 -2.50 -9.70
CA PRO A 222 -10.21 -3.07 -9.44
C PRO A 222 -10.21 -4.59 -9.20
N THR A 223 -9.32 -5.29 -9.91
CA THR A 223 -9.02 -6.71 -9.73
C THR A 223 -7.55 -6.99 -10.11
N CYS A 224 -7.00 -8.14 -9.70
CA CYS A 224 -5.70 -8.60 -10.19
C CYS A 224 -5.64 -8.80 -11.72
N TYR A 225 -6.79 -9.01 -12.38
CA TYR A 225 -6.88 -9.22 -13.84
C TYR A 225 -6.74 -7.93 -14.65
N THR A 226 -6.63 -6.78 -13.96
CA THR A 226 -6.42 -5.45 -14.56
C THR A 226 -4.95 -5.02 -14.49
N MET A 227 -4.07 -5.84 -13.90
CA MET A 227 -2.64 -5.55 -13.85
C MET A 227 -2.07 -5.45 -15.27
N GLY A 228 -1.30 -4.39 -15.50
CA GLY A 228 -0.58 -4.20 -16.76
C GLY A 228 0.52 -5.26 -16.93
N ALA A 229 0.77 -5.67 -18.17
CA ALA A 229 1.78 -6.68 -18.45
C ALA A 229 3.17 -6.25 -17.99
N GLU A 230 3.85 -7.11 -17.26
CA GLU A 230 5.20 -6.88 -16.75
C GLU A 230 6.09 -8.08 -17.08
N ASN A 231 7.37 -7.81 -17.33
CA ASN A 231 8.38 -8.83 -17.46
C ASN A 231 9.73 -8.28 -17.02
N ALA A 232 10.40 -8.97 -16.11
CA ALA A 232 11.70 -8.58 -15.61
C ALA A 232 12.64 -9.77 -15.46
N VAL A 233 13.93 -9.49 -15.57
CA VAL A 233 15.03 -10.42 -15.34
C VAL A 233 15.95 -9.83 -14.29
N PHE A 234 16.24 -10.60 -13.25
CA PHE A 234 17.21 -10.30 -12.20
C PHE A 234 18.37 -11.27 -12.32
N LYS A 235 19.59 -10.79 -12.58
CA LYS A 235 20.78 -11.65 -12.55
C LYS A 235 21.29 -11.81 -11.12
N ASN A 236 22.04 -12.88 -10.88
CA ASN A 236 22.66 -13.13 -9.59
C ASN A 236 23.44 -11.90 -9.10
N PRO A 237 23.17 -11.40 -7.88
CA PRO A 237 23.86 -10.25 -7.35
C PRO A 237 25.31 -10.59 -6.99
N ILE A 238 26.16 -9.57 -7.01
CA ILE A 238 27.59 -9.71 -6.77
C ILE A 238 28.00 -8.80 -5.61
N ALA A 239 28.63 -9.39 -4.59
CA ALA A 239 29.21 -8.67 -3.48
C ALA A 239 30.73 -8.53 -3.63
N ASP A 240 31.25 -7.37 -3.24
CA ASP A 240 32.67 -6.99 -3.34
C ASP A 240 33.31 -7.37 -4.69
N ASN A 241 32.51 -7.25 -5.76
CA ASN A 241 32.83 -7.55 -7.16
C ASN A 241 33.25 -9.01 -7.48
N THR A 242 33.21 -9.93 -6.52
CA THR A 242 33.79 -11.28 -6.67
C THR A 242 32.90 -12.39 -6.15
N VAL A 243 32.08 -12.13 -5.14
CA VAL A 243 31.22 -13.14 -4.52
C VAL A 243 29.86 -13.08 -5.18
N VAL A 244 29.45 -14.16 -5.83
CA VAL A 244 28.14 -14.25 -6.50
C VAL A 244 27.15 -14.96 -5.58
N ALA A 245 25.98 -14.37 -5.33
CA ALA A 245 24.91 -15.08 -4.63
C ALA A 245 24.16 -16.03 -5.56
N ARG A 246 23.63 -17.12 -5.03
CA ARG A 246 22.61 -17.90 -5.73
C ARG A 246 21.25 -17.27 -5.52
N GLN A 247 20.31 -17.51 -6.43
CA GLN A 247 18.95 -16.99 -6.31
C GLN A 247 17.92 -18.11 -6.42
N THR A 248 16.81 -17.95 -5.70
CA THR A 248 15.56 -18.68 -5.92
C THR A 248 14.40 -17.69 -5.93
N THR A 249 13.28 -18.06 -6.52
CA THR A 249 12.11 -17.17 -6.64
C THR A 249 10.83 -17.92 -6.34
N TYR A 250 9.82 -17.18 -5.86
CA TYR A 250 8.45 -17.68 -5.69
C TYR A 250 7.47 -16.51 -5.80
N THR A 251 6.22 -16.83 -6.11
CA THR A 251 5.11 -15.87 -6.20
C THR A 251 4.35 -15.84 -4.86
N TYR A 252 3.83 -14.67 -4.49
CA TYR A 252 3.10 -14.48 -3.23
C TYR A 252 2.12 -13.29 -3.34
N GLY A 253 1.43 -12.99 -2.24
CA GLY A 253 0.54 -11.84 -2.13
C GLY A 253 -0.87 -12.08 -2.67
N ALA A 254 -1.64 -11.00 -2.80
CA ALA A 254 -3.07 -11.07 -3.10
C ALA A 254 -3.36 -11.51 -4.55
N CYS A 255 -2.41 -11.30 -5.46
CA CYS A 255 -2.54 -11.63 -6.88
C CYS A 255 -1.72 -12.87 -7.27
N ASN A 256 -1.54 -13.81 -6.32
CA ASN A 256 -0.81 -15.06 -6.52
C ASN A 256 -1.66 -16.12 -7.27
N ASP A 257 -1.92 -15.84 -8.55
CA ASP A 257 -2.62 -16.74 -9.48
C ASP A 257 -1.66 -17.11 -10.61
N PRO A 258 -1.46 -18.41 -10.94
CA PRO A 258 -0.48 -18.83 -11.94
C PRO A 258 -0.81 -18.38 -13.37
N TYR A 259 -2.04 -17.93 -13.67
CA TYR A 259 -2.34 -17.28 -14.95
C TYR A 259 -1.97 -15.81 -14.95
N ILE A 260 -1.86 -15.19 -13.78
CA ILE A 260 -1.52 -13.78 -13.62
C ILE A 260 -0.02 -13.61 -13.47
N VAL A 261 0.61 -14.37 -12.57
CA VAL A 261 2.02 -14.22 -12.22
C VAL A 261 2.75 -15.55 -12.36
N GLU A 262 3.90 -15.48 -13.02
CA GLU A 262 4.84 -16.58 -13.12
C GLU A 262 6.23 -16.09 -12.72
N ALA A 263 6.98 -16.93 -12.01
CA ALA A 263 8.38 -16.66 -11.67
C ALA A 263 9.19 -17.95 -11.73
N SER A 264 10.41 -17.86 -12.28
CA SER A 264 11.34 -18.99 -12.34
C SER A 264 12.79 -18.51 -12.31
N CYS A 265 13.71 -19.41 -11.94
CA CYS A 265 15.14 -19.12 -11.99
C CYS A 265 15.88 -20.21 -12.76
N ASN A 266 16.95 -19.80 -13.42
CA ASN A 266 18.04 -20.67 -13.84
C ASN A 266 19.25 -20.44 -12.92
N THR A 267 20.42 -20.97 -13.29
CA THR A 267 21.64 -20.87 -12.47
C THR A 267 22.23 -19.45 -12.38
N SER A 268 21.86 -18.55 -13.28
CA SER A 268 22.46 -17.23 -13.47
C SER A 268 21.49 -16.05 -13.27
N SER A 269 20.19 -16.31 -13.31
CA SER A 269 19.15 -15.29 -13.21
C SER A 269 17.81 -15.86 -12.78
N CYS A 270 17.00 -15.02 -12.15
CA CYS A 270 15.57 -15.20 -12.00
C CYS A 270 14.81 -14.28 -12.97
N GLN A 271 13.65 -14.73 -13.41
CA GLN A 271 12.75 -13.97 -14.25
C GLN A 271 11.33 -14.07 -13.71
N ASN A 272 10.56 -13.01 -13.92
CA ASN A 272 9.14 -12.99 -13.63
C ASN A 272 8.36 -12.36 -14.77
N THR A 273 7.09 -12.75 -14.85
CA THR A 273 6.13 -12.21 -15.79
C THR A 273 4.81 -11.99 -15.05
N ILE A 274 4.19 -10.84 -15.29
CA ILE A 274 2.79 -10.60 -15.00
C ILE A 274 2.04 -10.50 -16.33
N ASN A 275 1.08 -11.39 -16.53
CA ASN A 275 0.30 -11.47 -17.76
C ASN A 275 -0.84 -10.45 -17.74
N ASP A 276 -0.97 -9.66 -18.81
CA ASP A 276 -2.17 -8.86 -19.04
C ASP A 276 -3.31 -9.78 -19.53
N LEU A 277 -4.18 -10.13 -18.59
CA LEU A 277 -5.36 -10.94 -18.88
C LEU A 277 -6.50 -10.13 -19.52
N LYS A 278 -6.31 -8.82 -19.77
CA LYS A 278 -7.30 -7.94 -20.40
C LYS A 278 -8.65 -7.98 -19.69
N ASN A 279 -8.60 -8.00 -18.35
CA ASN A 279 -9.76 -8.14 -17.46
C ASN A 279 -10.52 -9.47 -17.57
N ILE A 280 -9.97 -10.48 -18.28
CA ILE A 280 -10.56 -11.81 -18.32
C ILE A 280 -10.14 -12.56 -17.04
N PRO A 281 -11.08 -13.06 -16.23
CA PRO A 281 -10.74 -13.80 -15.03
C PRO A 281 -10.01 -15.10 -15.34
N SER A 282 -9.09 -15.46 -14.45
CA SER A 282 -8.40 -16.75 -14.47
C SER A 282 -9.39 -17.92 -14.36
N PRO A 283 -9.11 -19.08 -15.00
CA PRO A 283 -9.82 -20.33 -14.74
C PRO A 283 -9.80 -20.77 -13.27
N PHE A 284 -8.81 -20.35 -12.49
CA PHE A 284 -8.70 -20.64 -11.05
C PHE A 284 -9.31 -19.57 -10.15
N ALA A 285 -9.90 -18.52 -10.73
CA ALA A 285 -10.60 -17.51 -9.97
C ALA A 285 -11.68 -18.17 -9.08
N PRO A 286 -11.84 -17.74 -7.82
CA PRO A 286 -12.94 -18.20 -6.98
C PRO A 286 -14.26 -18.04 -7.72
N SER A 287 -15.03 -19.12 -7.81
CA SER A 287 -16.26 -19.15 -8.59
C SER A 287 -17.40 -19.80 -7.82
N ILE A 288 -18.61 -19.55 -8.28
CA ILE A 288 -19.80 -20.18 -7.75
C ILE A 288 -20.37 -21.21 -8.73
N ALA A 289 -20.98 -22.25 -8.20
CA ALA A 289 -21.67 -23.23 -9.03
C ALA A 289 -22.87 -22.58 -9.74
N VAL A 290 -22.95 -22.77 -11.06
CA VAL A 290 -24.10 -22.36 -11.87
C VAL A 290 -24.91 -23.57 -12.26
N THR A 291 -26.14 -23.66 -11.75
CA THR A 291 -27.10 -24.69 -12.14
C THR A 291 -27.94 -24.18 -13.31
N ASN A 292 -28.04 -24.97 -14.38
CA ASN A 292 -28.68 -24.54 -15.61
C ASN A 292 -30.15 -24.11 -15.39
N GLY A 293 -30.49 -22.90 -15.85
CA GLY A 293 -31.82 -22.31 -15.75
C GLY A 293 -32.21 -21.79 -14.37
N GLN A 294 -31.37 -21.96 -13.34
CA GLN A 294 -31.68 -21.54 -11.97
C GLN A 294 -31.15 -20.14 -11.67
N GLU A 295 -31.87 -19.39 -10.83
CA GLU A 295 -31.41 -18.10 -10.33
C GLU A 295 -30.19 -18.25 -9.40
N ILE A 296 -29.28 -17.28 -9.47
CA ILE A 296 -28.23 -17.08 -8.49
C ILE A 296 -28.69 -16.01 -7.50
N THR A 297 -28.79 -16.36 -6.22
CA THR A 297 -29.39 -15.52 -5.18
C THR A 297 -28.37 -14.65 -4.45
N GLN A 298 -28.87 -13.63 -3.75
CA GLN A 298 -28.05 -12.73 -2.93
C GLN A 298 -27.26 -13.48 -1.86
N ASP A 299 -27.86 -14.51 -1.25
CA ASP A 299 -27.24 -15.27 -0.16
C ASP A 299 -26.13 -16.20 -0.66
N GLN A 300 -26.28 -16.77 -1.87
CA GLN A 300 -25.20 -17.52 -2.52
C GLN A 300 -23.99 -16.62 -2.76
N LEU A 301 -24.21 -15.40 -3.26
CA LEU A 301 -23.13 -14.43 -3.51
C LEU A 301 -22.48 -13.95 -2.20
N LYS A 302 -23.26 -13.63 -1.16
CA LYS A 302 -22.72 -13.28 0.17
C LYS A 302 -21.86 -14.39 0.75
N THR A 303 -22.33 -15.63 0.66
CA THR A 303 -21.61 -16.80 1.16
C THR A 303 -20.28 -16.95 0.45
N ALA A 304 -20.28 -16.87 -0.89
CA ALA A 304 -19.06 -16.97 -1.68
C ALA A 304 -18.07 -15.81 -1.42
N LEU A 305 -18.57 -14.60 -1.17
CA LEU A 305 -17.75 -13.41 -0.87
C LEU A 305 -17.29 -13.30 0.59
N SER A 306 -17.69 -14.22 1.47
CA SER A 306 -17.33 -14.18 2.89
C SER A 306 -15.83 -14.41 3.12
N GLY A 307 -15.19 -15.25 2.30
CA GLY A 307 -13.74 -15.47 2.28
C GLY A 307 -13.01 -14.77 1.14
N GLU A 308 -13.73 -14.35 0.10
CA GLU A 308 -13.13 -13.91 -1.16
C GLU A 308 -13.38 -12.43 -1.42
N ASN A 309 -12.39 -11.73 -1.96
CA ASN A 309 -12.55 -10.33 -2.39
C ASN A 309 -13.18 -10.22 -3.77
N LEU A 310 -13.08 -11.28 -4.57
CA LEU A 310 -13.65 -11.37 -5.89
C LEU A 310 -14.18 -12.79 -6.11
N ILE A 311 -15.35 -12.89 -6.75
CA ILE A 311 -15.83 -14.14 -7.33
C ILE A 311 -16.18 -13.97 -8.80
N VAL A 312 -16.16 -15.06 -9.55
CA VAL A 312 -16.53 -15.13 -10.95
C VAL A 312 -17.74 -16.05 -11.13
N ILE A 313 -18.75 -15.55 -11.83
CA ILE A 313 -19.89 -16.32 -12.30
C ILE A 313 -19.63 -16.68 -13.76
N GLN A 314 -19.13 -17.89 -13.98
CA GLN A 314 -18.83 -18.40 -15.32
C GLN A 314 -20.08 -19.07 -15.90
N MET A 315 -20.63 -18.50 -16.96
CA MET A 315 -21.82 -19.02 -17.64
C MET A 315 -21.48 -19.51 -19.04
N GLN A 316 -22.03 -20.66 -19.42
CA GLN A 316 -21.92 -21.24 -20.75
C GLN A 316 -23.19 -22.03 -21.09
N ASP A 317 -23.33 -22.45 -22.35
CA ASP A 317 -24.46 -23.30 -22.73
C ASP A 317 -24.48 -24.59 -21.90
N GLY A 318 -25.64 -24.90 -21.30
CA GLY A 318 -25.80 -26.00 -20.34
C GLY A 318 -25.38 -25.69 -18.89
N LYS A 319 -24.81 -24.51 -18.63
CA LYS A 319 -24.50 -23.97 -17.29
C LYS A 319 -24.77 -22.46 -17.27
N TRP A 320 -26.03 -22.09 -17.37
CA TRP A 320 -26.46 -20.71 -17.49
C TRP A 320 -27.51 -20.35 -16.43
N SER A 321 -27.51 -19.10 -15.98
CA SER A 321 -28.54 -18.56 -15.09
C SER A 321 -29.27 -17.40 -15.75
N PRO A 322 -30.62 -17.38 -15.81
CA PRO A 322 -31.38 -16.25 -16.35
C PRO A 322 -31.27 -14.99 -15.48
N LYS A 323 -30.96 -15.15 -14.20
CA LYS A 323 -31.08 -14.11 -13.18
C LYS A 323 -29.99 -14.22 -12.13
N VAL A 324 -29.33 -13.09 -11.87
CA VAL A 324 -28.37 -12.94 -10.78
C VAL A 324 -28.83 -11.79 -9.89
N SER A 325 -29.16 -12.08 -8.64
CA SER A 325 -29.58 -11.09 -7.66
C SER A 325 -28.40 -10.68 -6.79
N PHE A 326 -27.87 -9.47 -6.98
CA PHE A 326 -26.76 -8.97 -6.20
C PHE A 326 -27.21 -8.61 -4.77
N PRO A 327 -26.42 -8.96 -3.75
CA PRO A 327 -26.68 -8.51 -2.38
C PRO A 327 -26.56 -6.99 -2.23
N SER A 328 -27.04 -6.44 -1.11
CA SER A 328 -26.79 -5.03 -0.78
C SER A 328 -25.28 -4.73 -0.77
N ALA A 329 -24.85 -3.79 -1.61
CA ALA A 329 -23.44 -3.40 -1.70
C ALA A 329 -22.89 -2.91 -0.34
N SER A 330 -23.69 -2.17 0.44
CA SER A 330 -23.28 -1.72 1.78
C SER A 330 -22.94 -2.86 2.75
N SER A 331 -23.47 -4.07 2.52
CA SER A 331 -23.16 -5.25 3.34
C SER A 331 -21.86 -5.97 2.92
N LEU A 332 -21.32 -5.62 1.76
CA LEU A 332 -20.13 -6.22 1.18
C LEU A 332 -19.22 -5.13 0.63
N PRO A 333 -18.71 -4.22 1.47
CA PRO A 333 -17.86 -3.14 1.00
C PRO A 333 -16.65 -3.73 0.27
N TRP A 334 -16.38 -3.23 -0.94
CA TRP A 334 -15.18 -3.52 -1.71
C TRP A 334 -15.01 -4.96 -2.18
N LYS A 335 -16.13 -5.69 -2.25
CA LYS A 335 -16.20 -6.97 -2.91
C LYS A 335 -16.49 -6.79 -4.40
N SER A 336 -15.98 -7.70 -5.22
CA SER A 336 -16.17 -7.71 -6.67
C SER A 336 -16.87 -8.97 -7.14
N ILE A 337 -17.78 -8.85 -8.11
CA ILE A 337 -18.44 -9.96 -8.79
C ILE A 337 -18.21 -9.76 -10.28
N THR A 338 -17.58 -10.75 -10.91
CA THR A 338 -17.42 -10.78 -12.37
C THR A 338 -18.41 -11.74 -13.00
N ILE A 339 -19.10 -11.29 -14.04
CA ILE A 339 -19.96 -12.12 -14.88
C ILE A 339 -19.19 -12.42 -16.16
N ASP A 340 -18.83 -13.69 -16.35
CA ASP A 340 -18.21 -14.18 -17.59
C ASP A 340 -19.28 -14.90 -18.41
N GLN A 341 -19.94 -14.17 -19.31
CA GLN A 341 -21.09 -14.67 -20.05
C GLN A 341 -20.67 -15.27 -21.39
N LYS A 342 -20.57 -16.59 -21.47
CA LYS A 342 -20.32 -17.34 -22.72
C LYS A 342 -21.56 -18.07 -23.24
N ALA A 343 -22.65 -18.12 -22.47
CA ALA A 343 -23.90 -18.74 -22.90
C ALA A 343 -24.58 -17.93 -24.01
N GLY A 344 -25.36 -18.62 -24.85
CA GLY A 344 -26.17 -18.01 -25.92
C GLY A 344 -27.32 -17.14 -25.41
N TYR A 345 -27.76 -17.36 -24.17
CA TYR A 345 -28.88 -16.65 -23.55
C TYR A 345 -28.40 -15.48 -22.69
N ASN A 346 -29.16 -14.39 -22.69
CA ASN A 346 -28.87 -13.23 -21.85
C ASN A 346 -29.16 -13.52 -20.38
N THR A 347 -28.44 -12.86 -19.48
CA THR A 347 -28.67 -12.91 -18.03
C THR A 347 -29.06 -11.53 -17.52
N THR A 348 -30.07 -11.48 -16.65
CA THR A 348 -30.49 -10.24 -15.99
C THR A 348 -29.84 -10.13 -14.62
N LEU A 349 -29.05 -9.08 -14.40
CA LEU A 349 -28.51 -8.72 -13.10
C LEU A 349 -29.48 -7.79 -12.38
N TYR A 350 -29.80 -8.08 -11.13
CA TYR A 350 -30.61 -7.24 -10.24
C TYR A 350 -29.70 -6.63 -9.19
N MET A 351 -29.45 -5.33 -9.28
CA MET A 351 -28.53 -4.61 -8.39
C MET A 351 -28.88 -3.13 -8.32
N ASN A 352 -28.57 -2.45 -7.21
CA ASN A 352 -28.83 -1.02 -7.00
C ASN A 352 -30.29 -0.61 -7.28
N ASN A 353 -31.27 -1.48 -7.01
CA ASN A 353 -32.68 -1.28 -7.36
C ASN A 353 -32.94 -1.10 -8.87
N THR A 354 -32.03 -1.60 -9.71
CA THR A 354 -32.11 -1.55 -11.18
C THR A 354 -31.83 -2.93 -11.78
N THR A 355 -32.07 -3.08 -13.08
CA THR A 355 -31.73 -4.28 -13.84
C THR A 355 -30.76 -3.96 -14.97
N VAL A 356 -29.80 -4.87 -15.18
CA VAL A 356 -28.84 -4.78 -16.29
C VAL A 356 -28.80 -6.12 -17.02
N GLN A 357 -28.84 -6.08 -18.36
CA GLN A 357 -28.69 -7.27 -19.20
C GLN A 357 -27.22 -7.53 -19.51
N VAL A 358 -26.82 -8.79 -19.44
CA VAL A 358 -25.49 -9.27 -19.87
C VAL A 358 -25.68 -10.33 -20.94
N ALA A 359 -25.15 -10.05 -22.13
CA ALA A 359 -25.25 -10.87 -23.33
C ALA A 359 -23.99 -11.72 -23.58
N LYS A 360 -24.09 -12.67 -24.51
CA LYS A 360 -22.97 -13.54 -24.92
C LYS A 360 -21.72 -12.74 -25.27
N GLY A 361 -20.57 -13.20 -24.78
CA GLY A 361 -19.25 -12.60 -25.01
C GLY A 361 -18.94 -11.42 -24.10
N GLN A 362 -19.89 -10.98 -23.27
CA GLN A 362 -19.62 -9.92 -22.31
C GLN A 362 -18.93 -10.48 -21.06
N ASN A 363 -17.87 -9.80 -20.65
CA ASN A 363 -17.24 -9.95 -19.36
C ASN A 363 -17.39 -8.63 -18.61
N VAL A 364 -18.14 -8.64 -17.51
CA VAL A 364 -18.41 -7.42 -16.74
C VAL A 364 -18.15 -7.65 -15.26
N THR A 365 -17.37 -6.75 -14.66
CA THR A 365 -17.06 -6.77 -13.24
C THR A 365 -17.78 -5.61 -12.56
N TYR A 366 -18.44 -5.93 -11.45
CA TYR A 366 -19.05 -4.95 -10.57
C TYR A 366 -18.38 -5.01 -9.21
N THR A 367 -18.01 -3.85 -8.68
CA THR A 367 -17.43 -3.71 -7.34
C THR A 367 -18.39 -2.91 -6.47
N SER A 368 -18.56 -3.35 -5.23
CA SER A 368 -19.32 -2.61 -4.21
C SER A 368 -18.51 -1.40 -3.75
N ILE A 369 -18.96 -0.20 -4.11
CA ILE A 369 -18.30 1.08 -3.84
C ILE A 369 -19.33 2.05 -3.28
N SER A 370 -19.08 2.57 -2.07
CA SER A 370 -19.96 3.58 -1.43
C SER A 370 -21.43 3.14 -1.38
N GLY A 371 -21.67 1.86 -1.07
CA GLY A 371 -23.03 1.31 -0.94
C GLY A 371 -23.75 1.00 -2.26
N VAL A 372 -23.05 1.05 -3.40
CA VAL A 372 -23.61 0.66 -4.71
C VAL A 372 -22.65 -0.24 -5.49
N TRP A 373 -23.18 -1.14 -6.31
CA TRP A 373 -22.40 -1.94 -7.26
C TRP A 373 -22.06 -1.10 -8.51
N LYS A 374 -20.79 -0.75 -8.70
CA LYS A 374 -20.31 0.02 -9.86
C LYS A 374 -19.60 -0.89 -10.83
N LYS A 375 -19.89 -0.74 -12.13
CA LYS A 375 -19.15 -1.42 -13.20
C LYS A 375 -17.73 -0.84 -13.28
N VAL A 376 -16.71 -1.69 -13.39
CA VAL A 376 -15.29 -1.27 -13.35
C VAL A 376 -14.48 -1.61 -14.60
N ASN A 377 -15.07 -2.23 -15.61
CA ASN A 377 -14.44 -2.55 -16.90
C ASN A 377 -15.39 -2.42 -18.09
#